data_AF-A0A7D7S962-F1
#
_entry.id   AF-A0A7D7S962-F1
#
_cell.length_a   1.000
_cell.length_b   1.000
_cell.length_c   1.000
_cell.angle_alpha   90.00
_cell.angle_beta   90.00
_cell.angle_gamma   90.00
#
_symmetry.space_group_name_H-M   'P 1'
#
loop_
_entity.id
_entity.type
_entity.pdbx_description
1 polymer ?
#
loop_
_entity_poly.entity_id
_entity_poly.type
_entity_poly.pdbx_seq_one_letter_code
_entity_poly.pdbx_strand_id
1 'polypeptide(L)'
;MKPQDTPEALADLPPEYVLWSASTVGAVTGLGGRTAIYNAIKNDGLPKPLRIGGRKSMWRKSDVLAWIDSRQQCLSTSPHLMKGKQP
;
A
#
# COMPACT_ATOMS: atom_id res chain seq x y z
N MET A 1 0.09 24.95 23.39
CA MET A 1 0.49 23.63 23.91
C MET A 1 -0.22 22.56 23.11
N LYS A 2 0.48 21.79 22.28
CA LYS A 2 -0.11 20.60 21.65
C LYS A 2 -0.12 19.49 22.70
N PRO A 3 -1.26 18.87 23.05
CA PRO A 3 -1.21 17.63 23.81
C PRO A 3 -0.72 16.54 22.87
N GLN A 4 0.59 16.27 22.93
CA GLN A 4 1.26 15.14 22.28
C GLN A 4 1.12 13.86 23.12
N ASP A 5 0.00 13.68 23.81
CA ASP A 5 -0.32 12.42 24.49
C ASP A 5 -0.90 11.43 23.47
N THR A 6 -0.10 11.12 22.45
CA THR A 6 -0.21 9.80 21.82
C THR A 6 0.59 8.90 22.73
N PRO A 7 -0.04 7.96 23.46
CA PRO A 7 0.72 7.07 24.33
C PRO A 7 1.77 6.38 23.47
N GLU A 8 3.04 6.59 23.82
CA GLU A 8 4.23 6.09 23.12
C GLU A 8 4.13 4.59 22.83
N ALA A 9 3.42 3.84 23.68
CA ALA A 9 3.08 2.44 23.51
C ALA A 9 2.24 2.11 22.25
N LEU A 10 1.49 3.07 21.69
CA LEU A 10 0.78 2.90 20.41
C LEU A 10 1.66 3.16 19.18
N ALA A 11 2.80 3.85 19.36
CA ALA A 11 3.73 4.12 18.27
C ALA A 11 4.53 2.87 17.87
N ASP A 12 4.75 1.96 18.83
CA ASP A 12 5.45 0.68 18.63
C ASP A 12 4.47 -0.51 18.48
N LEU A 13 3.24 -0.24 18.01
CA LEU A 13 2.34 -1.32 17.67
C LEU A 13 2.94 -2.10 16.50
N PRO A 14 3.00 -3.44 16.61
CA PRO A 14 3.50 -4.23 15.51
C PRO A 14 2.57 -4.05 14.30
N PRO A 15 3.13 -4.08 13.07
CA PRO A 15 2.50 -3.55 11.87
C PRO A 15 1.16 -4.21 11.49
N GLU A 16 0.86 -5.39 12.03
CA GLU A 16 -0.42 -6.08 11.87
C GLU A 16 -1.61 -5.36 12.53
N TYR A 17 -1.37 -4.52 13.55
CA TYR A 17 -2.43 -3.73 14.22
C TYR A 17 -2.59 -2.33 13.63
N VAL A 18 -1.65 -1.88 12.79
CA VAL A 18 -1.73 -0.59 12.12
C VAL A 18 -2.70 -0.68 10.95
N LEU A 19 -3.80 0.09 11.03
CA LEU A 19 -4.83 0.10 10.02
C LEU A 19 -4.73 1.34 9.11
N TRP A 20 -4.68 1.12 7.80
CA TRP A 20 -4.68 2.14 6.77
C TRP A 20 -6.07 2.38 6.18
N SER A 21 -6.35 3.64 5.87
CA SER A 21 -7.54 4.05 5.14
C SER A 21 -7.37 3.79 3.63
N ALA A 22 -8.49 3.77 2.89
CA ALA A 22 -8.44 3.68 1.42
C ALA A 22 -7.56 4.77 0.79
N SER A 23 -7.58 5.99 1.33
CA SER A 23 -6.74 7.09 0.83
C SER A 23 -5.26 6.81 1.06
N THR A 24 -4.90 6.28 2.23
CA THR A 24 -3.51 5.89 2.54
C THR A 24 -3.04 4.75 1.66
N VAL A 25 -3.88 3.71 1.47
CA VAL A 25 -3.58 2.59 0.56
C VAL A 25 -3.35 3.10 -0.85
N GLY A 26 -4.23 3.97 -1.37
CA GLY A 26 -4.05 4.58 -2.70
C GLY A 26 -2.74 5.35 -2.83
N ALA A 27 -2.40 6.16 -1.81
CA ALA A 27 -1.15 6.93 -1.80
C ALA A 27 0.11 6.03 -1.79
N VAL A 28 0.12 4.96 -0.99
CA VAL A 28 1.27 4.05 -0.87
C VAL A 28 1.41 3.16 -2.11
N THR A 29 0.29 2.72 -2.68
CA THR A 29 0.28 1.81 -3.85
C THR A 29 0.33 2.52 -5.20
N GLY A 30 0.19 3.85 -5.21
CA GLY A 30 0.08 4.64 -6.45
C GLY A 30 -1.25 4.48 -7.19
N LEU A 31 -2.24 3.79 -6.62
CA LEU A 31 -3.55 3.59 -7.24
C LEU A 31 -4.37 4.88 -7.17
N GLY A 32 -4.85 5.34 -8.33
CA GLY A 32 -5.53 6.63 -8.55
C GLY A 32 -6.91 6.81 -7.89
N GLY A 33 -7.27 6.02 -6.88
CA GLY A 33 -8.48 6.19 -6.09
C GLY A 33 -9.23 4.89 -5.77
N ARG A 34 -10.42 5.03 -5.19
CA ARG A 34 -11.22 3.90 -4.70
C ARG A 34 -11.53 2.86 -5.77
N THR A 35 -11.90 3.29 -6.98
CA THR A 35 -12.21 2.38 -8.09
C THR A 35 -11.01 1.50 -8.45
N ALA A 36 -9.81 2.08 -8.52
CA ALA A 36 -8.59 1.34 -8.80
C ALA A 36 -8.25 0.34 -7.68
N ILE A 37 -8.47 0.72 -6.41
CA ILE A 37 -8.31 -0.18 -5.26
C ILE A 37 -9.27 -1.37 -5.35
N TYR A 38 -10.56 -1.14 -5.65
CA TYR A 38 -11.52 -2.24 -5.77
C TYR A 38 -11.22 -3.16 -6.97
N ASN A 39 -10.74 -2.59 -8.08
CA ASN A 39 -10.26 -3.38 -9.20
C ASN A 39 -9.04 -4.23 -8.80
N ALA A 40 -8.10 -3.67 -8.03
CA ALA A 40 -6.94 -4.40 -7.53
C ALA A 40 -7.33 -5.53 -6.56
N ILE A 41 -8.40 -5.36 -5.76
CA ILE A 41 -8.94 -6.44 -4.93
C ILE A 41 -9.49 -7.58 -5.79
N LYS A 42 -10.14 -7.24 -6.90
CA LYS A 42 -10.77 -8.23 -7.78
C LYS A 42 -9.77 -8.97 -8.67
N ASN A 43 -8.78 -8.25 -9.20
CA ASN A 43 -7.94 -8.73 -10.30
C ASN A 43 -6.47 -8.93 -9.89
N ASP A 44 -5.97 -8.17 -8.91
CA ASP A 44 -4.54 -8.12 -8.57
C ASP A 44 -4.22 -8.75 -7.22
N GLY A 45 -5.21 -9.32 -6.53
CA GLY A 45 -5.02 -9.98 -5.24
C GLY A 45 -4.80 -9.05 -4.05
N LEU A 46 -5.13 -7.75 -4.17
CA LEU A 46 -5.08 -6.84 -3.01
C LEU A 46 -6.04 -7.35 -1.92
N PRO A 47 -5.62 -7.37 -0.63
CA PRO A 47 -6.46 -7.87 0.45
C PRO A 47 -7.77 -7.09 0.59
N LYS A 48 -8.83 -7.79 1.01
CA LYS A 48 -10.13 -7.17 1.28
C LYS A 48 -10.05 -6.28 2.54
N PRO A 49 -10.74 -5.13 2.58
CA PRO A 49 -10.76 -4.30 3.76
C PRO A 49 -11.50 -4.96 4.93
N LEU A 50 -11.01 -4.70 6.13
CA LEU A 50 -11.71 -4.90 7.40
C LEU A 50 -12.74 -3.79 7.60
N ARG A 51 -13.96 -4.17 8.00
CA ARG A 51 -15.02 -3.22 8.36
C ARG A 51 -14.94 -2.88 9.84
N ILE A 52 -14.49 -1.66 10.15
CA ILE A 52 -14.41 -1.14 11.51
C ILE A 52 -15.60 -0.22 11.77
N GLY A 53 -16.37 -0.50 12.83
CA GLY A 53 -17.54 0.32 13.22
C GLY A 53 -18.63 0.41 12.13
N GLY A 54 -18.76 -0.61 11.28
CA GLY A 54 -19.81 -0.74 10.26
C GLY A 54 -19.67 0.12 9.01
N ARG A 55 -19.01 1.29 9.10
CA ARG A 55 -18.88 2.27 8.00
C ARG A 55 -17.47 2.44 7.44
N LYS A 56 -16.43 2.18 8.23
CA LYS A 56 -15.04 2.41 7.79
C LYS A 56 -14.43 1.13 7.24
N SER A 57 -13.96 1.20 6.00
CA SER A 57 -13.16 0.16 5.36
C SER A 57 -11.68 0.47 5.57
N MET A 58 -10.97 -0.41 6.25
CA MET A 58 -9.56 -0.25 6.62
C MET A 58 -8.76 -1.49 6.24
N TRP A 59 -7.47 -1.34 5.96
CA TRP A 59 -6.57 -2.43 5.62
C TRP A 59 -5.48 -2.55 6.67
N ARG A 60 -5.02 -3.77 6.97
CA ARG A 60 -3.79 -3.91 7.75
C ARG A 60 -2.61 -3.44 6.92
N LYS A 61 -1.72 -2.66 7.54
CA LYS A 61 -0.46 -2.25 6.93
C LYS A 61 0.34 -3.47 6.50
N SER A 62 0.45 -4.49 7.34
CA SER A 62 1.15 -5.75 7.03
C SER A 62 0.67 -6.39 5.72
N ASP A 63 -0.64 -6.52 5.54
CA ASP A 63 -1.22 -7.24 4.40
C ASP A 63 -1.01 -6.47 3.09
N VAL A 64 -1.11 -5.14 3.15
CA VAL A 64 -0.87 -4.27 1.98
C VAL A 64 0.61 -4.30 1.61
N LEU A 65 1.52 -4.24 2.58
CA LEU A 65 2.96 -4.32 2.33
C LEU A 65 3.35 -5.70 1.76
N ALA A 66 2.87 -6.79 2.35
CA ALA A 66 3.10 -8.14 1.83
C ALA A 66 2.58 -8.30 0.40
N TRP A 67 1.44 -7.68 0.08
CA TRP A 67 0.95 -7.64 -1.29
C TRP A 67 1.88 -6.86 -2.23
N ILE A 68 2.40 -5.70 -1.81
CA ILE A 68 3.40 -4.94 -2.60
C ILE A 68 4.64 -5.80 -2.84
N ASP A 69 5.15 -6.45 -1.79
CA ASP A 69 6.36 -7.28 -1.87
C ASP A 69 6.17 -8.52 -2.76
N SER A 70 4.94 -9.03 -2.87
CA SER A 70 4.61 -10.15 -3.75
C SER A 70 4.61 -9.78 -5.25
N ARG A 71 4.55 -8.47 -5.58
CA ARG A 71 4.54 -8.01 -6.97
C ARG A 71 5.91 -8.25 -7.58
N GLN A 72 5.92 -8.71 -8.84
CA GLN A 72 7.15 -8.81 -9.60
C GLN A 72 7.77 -7.41 -9.77
N GLN A 73 8.95 -7.23 -9.19
CA GLN A 73 9.76 -6.03 -9.39
C GLN A 73 10.36 -6.11 -10.78
N CYS A 74 9.65 -5.58 -11.78
CA CYS A 74 10.21 -5.39 -13.11
C CYS A 74 11.18 -4.20 -13.07
N LEU A 75 12.40 -4.44 -12.59
CA LEU A 75 13.58 -3.74 -13.09
C LEU A 75 14.07 -4.49 -14.33
N SER A 76 13.25 -4.58 -15.38
CA SER A 76 13.87 -4.82 -16.67
C SER A 76 14.58 -3.52 -17.02
N THR A 77 15.87 -3.46 -16.68
CA THR A 77 16.84 -2.72 -17.48
C THR A 77 16.58 -3.17 -18.91
N SER A 78 15.77 -2.40 -19.62
CA SER A 78 15.48 -2.65 -21.01
C SER A 78 16.84 -2.62 -21.71
N PRO A 79 17.27 -3.70 -22.38
CA PRO A 79 18.51 -3.70 -23.16
C PRO A 79 18.47 -2.67 -24.31
N HIS A 80 17.30 -2.06 -24.55
CA HIS A 80 17.07 -1.10 -25.60
C HIS A 80 17.83 0.23 -25.42
N LEU A 81 18.31 0.56 -24.22
CA LEU A 81 19.05 1.80 -23.95
C LEU A 81 20.59 1.66 -24.00
N MET A 82 21.09 0.65 -24.72
CA MET A 82 22.54 0.42 -24.93
C MET A 82 22.95 0.38 -26.42
N LYS A 83 22.08 0.77 -27.37
CA LYS A 83 22.55 0.92 -28.77
C LYS A 83 23.41 2.18 -28.89
N GLY A 84 24.71 1.92 -28.84
CA GLY A 84 25.79 2.89 -29.02
C GLY A 84 25.55 3.82 -30.20
N LYS A 85 25.79 5.10 -29.93
CA LYS A 85 26.14 6.05 -30.96
C LYS A 85 27.65 5.95 -31.12
N GLN A 86 28.10 5.31 -32.19
CA GLN A 86 29.26 5.63 -33.03
C GLN A 86 29.67 4.43 -33.92
N PRO A 87 30.37 4.66 -35.05
CA PRO A 87 30.70 5.94 -35.71
C PRO A 87 29.72 6.34 -36.83
#